data_AF-A0A1I7XHU3-F1
#
_entry.id   AF-A0A1I7XHU3-F1
#
_cell.length_a   1.000
_cell.length_b   1.000
_cell.length_c   1.000
_cell.angle_alpha   90.00
_cell.angle_beta   90.00
_cell.angle_gamma   90.00
#
_symmetry.space_group_name_H-M   'P 1'
#
loop_
_entity.id
_entity.type
_entity.pdbx_description
1 polymer ?
#
loop_
_entity_poly.entity_id
_entity_poly.type
_entity_poly.pdbx_seq_one_letter_code
_entity_poly.pdbx_strand_id
1 'polypeptide(L)'
;MLIVLLRVVRKIAFYKKLGIVKDRPRRGKPRSVNTFRVRKNIQKRILRYGKRPMSKLASDLNISPASMGRIVEHELGFYPYKIRRTHVDRKNEDQSSRKSTETPKY
;
A
#
# COMPACT_ATOMS: atom_id res chain seq x y z
N MET A 1 -29.77 33.73 6.68
CA MET A 1 -30.07 33.30 8.08
C MET A 1 -30.37 31.80 8.22
N LEU A 2 -31.18 31.19 7.32
CA LEU A 2 -31.56 29.75 7.37
C LEU A 2 -30.40 28.73 7.38
N ILE A 3 -29.36 28.96 6.56
CA ILE A 3 -28.20 28.04 6.45
C ILE A 3 -27.40 27.97 7.76
N VAL A 4 -27.30 29.08 8.49
CA VAL A 4 -26.56 29.17 9.76
C VAL A 4 -27.28 28.37 10.84
N LEU A 5 -28.60 28.52 10.92
CA LEU A 5 -29.45 27.79 11.88
C LEU A 5 -29.34 26.26 11.68
N LEU A 6 -29.39 25.81 10.43
CA LEU A 6 -29.25 24.39 10.07
C LEU A 6 -27.85 23.84 10.40
N ARG A 7 -26.82 24.68 10.34
CA ARG A 7 -25.44 24.35 10.72
C ARG A 7 -25.28 24.20 12.24
N VAL A 8 -25.92 25.07 13.02
CA VAL A 8 -25.93 25.02 14.49
C VAL A 8 -26.65 23.77 15.00
N VAL A 9 -27.84 23.48 14.48
CA VAL A 9 -28.62 22.28 14.87
C VAL A 9 -27.83 20.99 14.56
N ARG A 10 -27.17 20.91 13.40
CA ARG A 10 -26.31 19.76 13.06
C ARG A 10 -25.11 19.61 14.00
N LYS A 11 -24.47 20.70 14.41
CA LYS A 11 -23.36 20.69 15.38
C LYS A 11 -23.82 20.20 16.76
N ILE A 12 -24.97 20.66 17.24
CA ILE A 12 -25.54 20.22 18.53
C ILE A 12 -25.85 18.71 18.50
N ALA A 13 -26.50 18.23 17.43
CA ALA A 13 -26.81 16.80 17.27
C ALA A 13 -25.53 15.93 17.17
N PHE A 14 -24.49 16.44 16.51
CA PHE A 14 -23.19 15.77 16.39
C PHE A 14 -22.46 15.69 17.73
N TYR A 15 -22.46 16.78 18.51
CA TYR A 15 -21.86 16.82 19.83
C TYR A 15 -22.51 15.80 20.77
N LYS A 16 -23.85 15.72 20.79
CA LYS A 16 -24.57 14.71 21.58
C LYS A 16 -24.23 13.27 21.18
N LYS A 17 -23.90 13.02 19.91
CA LYS A 17 -23.63 11.67 19.39
C LYS A 17 -22.19 11.20 19.62
N LEU A 18 -21.21 12.09 19.47
CA LEU A 18 -19.78 11.73 19.46
C LEU A 18 -18.99 12.34 20.62
N GLY A 19 -19.53 13.34 21.33
CA GLY A 19 -18.83 14.04 22.41
C GLY A 19 -17.66 14.92 21.95
N ILE A 20 -17.50 15.11 20.64
CA ILE A 20 -16.34 15.80 20.05
C ILE A 20 -16.78 17.18 19.54
N VAL A 21 -16.09 18.24 19.99
CA VAL A 21 -16.29 19.63 19.54
C VAL A 21 -15.64 19.90 18.19
N LYS A 22 -14.57 19.15 17.87
CA LYS A 22 -13.82 19.25 16.60
C LYS A 22 -14.71 18.95 15.40
N ASP A 23 -14.38 19.59 14.28
CA ASP A 23 -15.08 19.34 13.02
C ASP A 23 -14.91 17.90 12.56
N ARG A 24 -15.99 17.36 11.97
CA ARG A 24 -15.94 16.04 11.34
C ARG A 24 -14.93 16.09 10.19
N PRO A 25 -14.03 15.09 10.06
CA PRO A 25 -13.21 15.00 8.87
C PRO A 25 -14.11 15.00 7.63
N ARG A 26 -13.74 15.82 6.64
CA ARG A 26 -14.51 15.90 5.39
C ARG A 26 -14.69 14.50 4.81
N ARG A 27 -15.88 14.25 4.25
CA ARG A 27 -16.19 13.01 3.54
C ARG A 27 -15.36 12.99 2.24
N GLY A 28 -14.11 12.57 2.34
CA GLY A 28 -13.24 12.36 1.20
C GLY A 28 -13.60 11.08 0.46
N LYS A 29 -13.17 10.97 -0.80
CA LYS A 29 -13.30 9.74 -1.57
C LYS A 29 -12.33 8.68 -1.02
N PRO A 30 -12.78 7.45 -0.72
CA PRO A 30 -11.87 6.39 -0.30
C PRO A 30 -10.86 6.08 -1.41
N ARG A 31 -9.62 5.77 -1.02
CA ARG A 31 -8.58 5.36 -1.99
C ARG A 31 -8.98 4.01 -2.60
N SER A 32 -9.07 3.94 -3.93
CA SER A 32 -9.54 2.72 -4.64
C SER A 32 -8.58 1.54 -4.51
N VAL A 33 -7.27 1.81 -4.54
CA VAL A 33 -6.23 0.77 -4.53
C VAL A 33 -5.98 0.23 -3.12
N ASN A 34 -6.05 1.08 -2.09
CA ASN A 34 -5.75 0.71 -0.70
C ASN A 34 -6.99 0.18 0.05
N THR A 35 -7.56 -0.91 -0.45
CA THR A 35 -8.64 -1.60 0.27
C THR A 35 -8.07 -2.56 1.31
N PHE A 36 -8.87 -2.87 2.34
CA PHE A 36 -8.49 -3.88 3.35
C PHE A 36 -8.20 -5.25 2.73
N ARG A 37 -8.99 -5.66 1.71
CA ARG A 37 -8.80 -6.94 1.00
C ARG A 37 -7.43 -7.00 0.33
N VAL A 38 -7.03 -5.92 -0.34
CA VAL A 38 -5.71 -5.80 -0.99
C VAL A 38 -4.59 -5.88 0.04
N ARG A 39 -4.67 -5.10 1.13
CA ARG A 39 -3.68 -5.13 2.22
C ARG A 39 -3.50 -6.53 2.81
N LYS A 40 -4.60 -7.21 3.14
CA LYS A 40 -4.60 -8.57 3.68
C LYS A 40 -3.98 -9.57 2.70
N ASN A 41 -4.24 -9.44 1.40
CA ASN A 41 -3.66 -10.33 0.39
C ASN A 41 -2.14 -10.10 0.24
N ILE A 42 -1.70 -8.83 0.18
CA ILE A 42 -0.29 -8.45 0.13
C ILE A 42 0.45 -9.00 1.35
N GLN A 43 -0.04 -8.75 2.56
CA GLN A 43 0.56 -9.23 3.81
C GLN A 43 0.75 -10.75 3.78
N LYS A 44 -0.29 -11.51 3.39
CA LYS A 44 -0.19 -12.97 3.26
C LYS A 44 0.85 -13.41 2.23
N ARG A 45 0.98 -12.71 1.10
CA ARG A 45 1.98 -13.04 0.06
C ARG A 45 3.40 -12.72 0.51
N ILE A 46 3.61 -11.62 1.23
CA ILE A 46 4.91 -11.27 1.83
C ILE A 46 5.33 -12.35 2.82
N LEU A 47 4.44 -12.75 3.73
CA LEU A 47 4.73 -13.79 4.72
C LEU A 47 5.02 -15.15 4.08
N ARG A 48 4.34 -15.51 2.99
CA ARG A 48 4.61 -16.76 2.26
C ARG A 48 5.91 -16.73 1.46
N TYR A 49 6.23 -15.60 0.85
CA TYR A 49 7.31 -15.48 -0.13
C TYR A 49 8.22 -14.27 0.20
N GLY A 50 8.84 -14.28 1.38
CA GLY A 50 9.57 -13.13 1.95
C GLY A 50 10.74 -12.57 1.11
N LYS A 51 11.22 -13.29 0.09
CA LYS A 51 12.29 -12.85 -0.82
C LYS A 51 11.80 -12.41 -2.20
N ARG A 52 10.48 -12.36 -2.45
CA ARG A 52 9.94 -11.92 -3.76
C ARG A 52 10.02 -10.41 -3.91
N PRO A 53 10.41 -9.90 -5.09
CA PRO A 53 10.44 -8.47 -5.34
C PRO A 53 9.02 -7.88 -5.40
N MET A 54 8.85 -6.69 -4.83
CA MET A 54 7.54 -6.03 -4.76
C MET A 54 6.95 -5.75 -6.15
N SER A 55 7.79 -5.49 -7.16
CA SER A 55 7.34 -5.30 -8.55
C SER A 55 6.63 -6.53 -9.12
N LYS A 56 7.04 -7.75 -8.74
CA LYS A 56 6.38 -8.98 -9.20
C LYS A 56 5.04 -9.14 -8.50
N LEU A 57 4.98 -8.90 -7.18
CA LEU A 57 3.73 -8.88 -6.42
C LEU A 57 2.73 -7.84 -6.97
N ALA A 58 3.23 -6.68 -7.37
CA ALA A 58 2.45 -5.60 -7.95
C ALA A 58 1.83 -6.03 -9.29
N SER A 59 2.62 -6.68 -10.15
CA SER A 59 2.16 -7.24 -11.42
C SER A 59 1.08 -8.31 -11.21
N ASP A 60 1.30 -9.25 -10.29
CA ASP A 60 0.34 -10.33 -9.99
C ASP A 60 -1.01 -9.82 -9.45
N LEU A 61 -1.03 -8.63 -8.85
CA LEU A 61 -2.20 -8.01 -8.25
C LEU A 61 -2.77 -6.86 -9.10
N ASN A 62 -2.21 -6.59 -10.28
CA ASN A 62 -2.56 -5.46 -11.15
C ASN A 62 -2.51 -4.09 -10.43
N ILE A 63 -1.52 -3.91 -9.57
CA ILE A 63 -1.28 -2.67 -8.81
C ILE A 63 0.00 -2.02 -9.33
N SER A 64 0.04 -0.69 -9.40
CA SER A 64 1.29 -0.01 -9.78
C SER A 64 2.41 -0.30 -8.76
N PRO A 65 3.67 -0.48 -9.18
CA PRO A 65 4.79 -0.69 -8.25
C PRO A 65 4.92 0.41 -7.19
N ALA A 66 4.63 1.65 -7.56
CA ALA A 66 4.64 2.79 -6.63
C ALA A 66 3.54 2.70 -5.57
N SER A 67 2.31 2.30 -5.94
CA SER A 67 1.24 2.06 -4.99
C SER A 67 1.54 0.86 -4.09
N MET A 68 2.11 -0.21 -4.64
CA MET A 68 2.54 -1.38 -3.88
C MET A 68 3.56 -0.99 -2.80
N GLY A 69 4.60 -0.22 -3.17
CA GLY A 69 5.59 0.29 -2.22
C GLY A 69 4.95 1.10 -1.10
N ARG A 70 4.09 2.07 -1.43
CA ARG A 70 3.38 2.90 -0.44
C ARG A 70 2.50 2.08 0.51
N ILE A 71 1.82 1.05 0.02
CA ILE A 71 1.00 0.17 0.87
C ILE A 71 1.89 -0.63 1.81
N VAL A 72 2.96 -1.22 1.29
CA VAL A 72 3.87 -2.05 2.08
C VAL A 72 4.56 -1.23 3.18
N GLU A 73 5.01 -0.02 2.85
CA GLU A 73 5.73 0.86 3.77
C GLU A 73 4.80 1.56 4.77
N HIS A 74 3.81 2.33 4.29
CA HIS A 74 3.01 3.18 5.18
C HIS A 74 1.83 2.48 5.84
N GLU A 75 1.30 1.41 5.24
CA GLU A 75 0.09 0.75 5.73
C GLU A 75 0.38 -0.57 6.44
N LEU A 76 1.38 -1.32 5.98
CA LEU A 76 1.76 -2.60 6.56
C LEU A 76 3.03 -2.54 7.42
N GLY A 77 3.81 -1.45 7.32
CA GLY A 77 5.04 -1.27 8.11
C GLY A 77 6.19 -2.20 7.71
N PHE A 78 6.14 -2.83 6.53
CA PHE A 78 7.23 -3.66 6.02
C PHE A 78 8.18 -2.85 5.15
N TYR A 79 9.45 -3.27 5.11
CA TYR A 79 10.39 -2.73 4.14
C TYR A 79 10.22 -3.42 2.77
N PRO A 80 9.94 -2.68 1.68
CA PRO A 80 9.72 -3.27 0.38
C PRO A 80 11.00 -3.85 -0.22
N TYR A 81 11.03 -5.16 -0.45
CA TYR A 81 12.17 -5.81 -1.10
C TYR A 81 12.24 -5.46 -2.59
N LYS A 82 13.34 -4.80 -3.00
CA LYS A 82 13.72 -4.47 -4.39
C LYS A 82 12.56 -3.94 -5.24
N ILE A 83 12.18 -2.66 -5.05
CA ILE A 83 11.39 -1.91 -6.02
C ILE A 83 12.37 -1.40 -7.07
N ARG A 84 12.41 -2.02 -8.26
CA ARG A 84 13.30 -1.59 -9.34
C ARG A 84 13.14 -0.08 -9.58
N ARG A 85 14.21 0.69 -9.35
CA ARG A 85 14.39 2.03 -9.90
C ARG A 85 15.21 1.86 -11.17
N THR A 86 14.59 1.96 -12.34
CA THR A 86 15.30 1.91 -13.63
C THR A 86 15.52 3.32 -14.14
N HIS A 87 16.76 3.80 -14.04
CA HIS A 87 17.51 4.35 -15.17
C HIS A 87 18.94 3.84 -14.97
N VAL A 88 19.20 2.61 -15.42
CA VAL A 88 20.56 2.14 -15.65
C VAL A 88 20.56 1.73 -17.11
N ASP A 89 21.31 2.47 -17.92
CA ASP A 89 21.43 2.23 -19.33
C ASP A 89 21.89 0.80 -19.58
N ARG A 90 21.11 0.11 -20.42
CA ARG A 90 21.24 -1.29 -20.76
C ARG A 90 22.57 -1.55 -21.48
N LYS A 91 23.63 -1.86 -20.74
CA LYS A 91 24.72 -2.73 -21.18
C LYS A 91 25.18 -3.56 -19.98
N ASN A 92 25.07 -4.88 -20.07
CA ASN A 92 25.68 -5.90 -19.19
C ASN A 92 24.85 -6.35 -17.97
N GLU A 93 23.82 -7.21 -18.17
CA GLU A 93 23.19 -7.94 -17.06
C GLU A 93 22.88 -9.43 -17.38
N ASP A 94 23.56 -10.03 -18.37
CA ASP A 94 23.27 -11.42 -18.81
C ASP A 94 24.09 -12.52 -18.11
N GLN A 95 24.90 -12.22 -17.06
CA GLN A 95 25.80 -13.23 -16.47
C GLN A 95 25.53 -13.63 -15.00
N SER A 96 24.59 -13.01 -14.28
CA SER A 96 24.46 -13.25 -12.82
C SER A 96 23.49 -14.40 -12.43
N SER A 97 22.57 -14.82 -13.31
CA SER A 97 21.50 -15.77 -12.94
C SER A 97 21.79 -17.25 -13.21
N ARG A 98 22.96 -17.62 -13.76
CA ARG A 98 23.30 -19.03 -14.10
C ARG A 98 24.24 -19.76 -13.13
N LYS A 99 24.57 -19.21 -11.96
CA LYS A 99 25.55 -19.83 -11.02
C LYS A 99 24.97 -20.64 -9.85
N SER A 100 23.65 -20.86 -9.76
CA SER A 100 23.03 -21.51 -8.58
C SER A 100 22.57 -22.95 -8.79
N THR A 101 23.06 -23.66 -9.81
CA THR A 101 22.80 -25.10 -10.02
C THR A 101 24.12 -25.88 -10.04
N GLU A 102 24.86 -25.86 -8.93
CA GLU A 102 25.89 -26.86 -8.66
C GLU A 102 25.65 -27.39 -7.24
N THR A 103 25.17 -28.63 -7.15
CA THR A 103 25.03 -29.40 -5.91
C THR A 103 26.38 -30.00 -5.52
N PRO A 104 26.86 -29.88 -4.26
CA PRO A 104 28.07 -30.57 -3.85
C PRO A 104 27.77 -32.06 -3.66
N LYS A 105 28.58 -32.91 -4.31
CA LYS A 105 28.62 -34.36 -4.06
C LYS A 105 29.37 -34.61 -2.76
N TYR A 106 28.77 -35.37 -1.86
CA TYR A 106 29.45 -36.26 -0.92
C TYR A 106 28.68 -37.57 -0.87
#